data_AF-A0A7X0L8Z0-F1
#
_entry.id   AF-A0A7X0L8Z0-F1
#
_cell.length_a   1.000
_cell.length_b   1.000
_cell.length_c   1.000
_cell.angle_alpha   90.00
_cell.angle_beta   90.00
_cell.angle_gamma   90.00
#
_symmetry.space_group_name_H-M   'P 1'
#
loop_
_entity.id
_entity.type
_entity.pdbx_description
1 polymer ?
#
loop_
_entity_poly.entity_id
_entity_poly.type
_entity_poly.pdbx_seq_one_letter_code
_entity_poly.pdbx_strand_id
1 'polypeptide(L)' 'MAMRLVDDTGHDAGMLADSWRRQPNSPAYCTELPLDELPAADRGKGAAIRDSLPERFAALPADRTVDDVVEMNRAAHR' A
#
# COMPACT_ATOMS: atom_id res chain seq x y z
N MET A 1 22.62 -3.84 -16.30
CA MET A 1 22.98 -3.79 -14.87
C MET A 1 21.79 -3.94 -13.93
N ALA A 2 20.60 -3.39 -14.23
CA ALA A 2 19.41 -3.59 -13.38
C ALA A 2 18.90 -5.04 -13.33
N MET A 3 18.86 -5.75 -14.47
CA MET A 3 18.28 -7.11 -14.55
C MET A 3 19.05 -8.16 -13.75
N ARG A 4 20.39 -8.05 -13.68
CA ARG A 4 21.23 -8.96 -12.87
C ARG A 4 20.95 -8.81 -11.36
N LEU A 5 20.65 -7.59 -10.90
CA LEU A 5 20.28 -7.36 -9.51
C LEU A 5 18.90 -7.94 -9.19
N VAL A 6 17.95 -7.88 -10.13
CA VAL A 6 16.64 -8.53 -10.01
C VAL A 6 16.81 -10.06 -9.89
N ASP A 7 17.65 -10.67 -10.74
CA ASP A 7 17.93 -12.10 -10.67
C ASP A 7 18.64 -12.50 -9.36
N ASP A 8 19.62 -11.71 -8.92
CA ASP A 8 20.40 -11.97 -7.70
C ASP A 8 19.57 -11.76 -6.41
N THR A 9 18.48 -10.96 -6.46
CA THR A 9 17.64 -10.63 -5.29
C THR A 9 16.23 -11.23 -5.36
N GLY A 10 15.84 -11.83 -6.48
CA GLY A 10 14.48 -12.34 -6.72
C GLY A 10 13.39 -11.27 -6.78
N HIS A 11 13.73 -9.98 -6.84
CA HIS A 11 12.78 -8.87 -6.80
C HIS A 11 12.47 -8.32 -8.19
N ASP A 12 11.52 -8.95 -8.90
CA ASP A 12 10.91 -8.36 -10.11
C ASP A 12 9.69 -7.50 -9.73
N ALA A 13 9.83 -6.18 -9.86
CA ALA A 13 8.75 -5.21 -9.64
C ALA A 13 7.81 -5.06 -10.86
N GLY A 14 7.95 -5.90 -11.89
CA GLY A 14 7.13 -5.91 -13.08
C GLY A 14 7.32 -4.66 -13.94
N MET A 15 6.37 -4.41 -14.85
CA MET A 15 6.44 -3.26 -15.75
C MET A 15 6.25 -1.93 -15.00
N LEU A 16 7.04 -0.92 -15.37
CA LEU A 16 6.94 0.42 -14.80
C LEU A 16 5.53 1.01 -14.93
N ALA A 17 4.83 0.70 -16.03
CA ALA A 17 3.44 1.11 -16.27
C ALA A 17 2.44 0.59 -15.22
N ASP A 18 2.80 -0.47 -14.48
CA ASP A 18 2.01 -1.06 -13.39
C ASP A 18 2.50 -0.68 -11.98
N SER A 19 3.63 0.06 -11.88
CA SER A 19 4.21 0.46 -10.58
C SER A 19 3.27 1.29 -9.71
N TRP A 20 2.26 1.93 -10.30
CA TRP A 20 1.20 2.66 -9.59
C TRP A 20 0.45 1.79 -8.57
N ARG A 21 0.39 0.47 -8.78
CA ARG A 21 -0.26 -0.49 -7.86
C ARG A 21 0.50 -0.68 -6.55
N ARG A 22 1.72 -0.14 -6.45
CA ARG A 22 2.59 -0.22 -5.27
C ARG A 22 2.93 1.15 -4.67
N GLN A 23 2.21 2.19 -5.06
CA GLN A 23 2.41 3.54 -4.53
C GLN A 23 1.71 3.71 -3.18
N PRO A 24 2.04 4.74 -2.39
CA PRO A 24 1.24 5.12 -1.22
C PRO A 24 -0.26 5.18 -1.57
N ASN A 25 -1.09 4.74 -0.63
CA ASN A 25 -2.56 4.65 -0.79
C ASN A 25 -3.03 3.59 -1.80
N SER A 26 -2.16 2.64 -2.18
CA SER A 26 -2.56 1.41 -2.88
C SER A 26 -2.66 0.24 -1.89
N PRO A 27 -3.41 -0.84 -2.23
CA PRO A 27 -3.60 -1.96 -1.31
C PRO A 27 -2.32 -2.69 -0.88
N ALA A 28 -1.24 -2.55 -1.64
CA ALA A 28 0.06 -3.16 -1.35
C ALA A 28 0.95 -2.33 -0.41
N TYR A 29 0.52 -1.12 -0.04
CA TYR A 29 1.36 -0.18 0.69
C TYR A 29 1.03 -0.15 2.18
N CYS A 30 1.96 -0.62 3.02
CA CYS A 30 1.82 -0.61 4.49
C CYS A 30 0.50 -1.23 4.98
N THR A 31 0.11 -2.35 4.36
CA THR A 31 -1.02 -3.20 4.78
C THR A 31 -0.58 -4.55 5.32
N GLU A 32 0.71 -4.91 5.20
CA GLU A 32 1.27 -6.15 5.76
C GLU A 32 0.51 -7.40 5.29
N LEU A 33 -0.20 -7.29 4.16
CA LEU A 33 -0.94 -8.38 3.55
C LEU A 33 0.02 -9.21 2.71
N PRO A 34 -0.09 -10.55 2.75
CA PRO A 34 0.57 -11.39 1.79
C PRO A 34 -0.05 -11.17 0.39
N LEU A 35 0.70 -11.56 -0.64
CA LEU A 35 0.34 -11.29 -2.04
C LEU A 35 -1.03 -11.87 -2.44
N ASP A 36 -1.40 -13.02 -1.87
CA ASP A 36 -2.67 -13.71 -2.11
C ASP A 36 -3.88 -13.06 -1.41
N GLU A 37 -3.65 -12.16 -0.46
CA GLU A 37 -4.70 -11.39 0.21
C GLU A 37 -4.82 -9.95 -0.31
N LEU A 38 -3.95 -9.52 -1.22
CA LEU A 38 -3.99 -8.14 -1.75
C LEU A 38 -5.27 -7.88 -2.56
N PRO A 39 -6.09 -6.87 -2.18
CA PRO A 39 -7.19 -6.41 -3.00
C PRO A 39 -6.73 -5.91 -4.37
N ALA A 40 -7.64 -5.94 -5.35
CA ALA A 40 -7.39 -5.31 -6.64
C ALA A 40 -7.13 -3.80 -6.47
N ALA A 41 -6.03 -3.32 -7.05
CA ALA A 41 -5.68 -1.91 -7.01
C ALA A 41 -6.56 -1.09 -7.96
N ASP A 42 -7.01 0.08 -7.48
CA ASP A 42 -7.80 1.06 -8.24
C ASP A 42 -7.08 2.41 -8.24
N ARG A 43 -6.80 2.94 -9.44
CA ARG A 43 -6.11 4.23 -9.63
C ARG A 43 -6.90 5.41 -9.06
N GLY A 44 -8.22 5.39 -9.15
CA GLY A 44 -9.08 6.46 -8.64
C GLY A 44 -9.16 6.47 -7.12
N LYS A 45 -9.21 5.27 -6.50
CA LYS A 45 -9.32 5.11 -5.05
C LYS A 45 -8.11 5.69 -4.30
N GLY A 46 -6.90 5.60 -4.87
CA GLY A 46 -5.68 6.12 -4.23
C GLY A 46 -5.72 7.61 -3.93
N ALA A 47 -6.28 8.44 -4.82
CA ALA A 47 -6.43 9.88 -4.58
C ALA A 47 -7.45 10.17 -3.47
N ALA A 48 -8.58 9.48 -3.47
CA ALA A 48 -9.60 9.63 -2.43
C ALA A 48 -9.09 9.20 -1.05
N ILE A 49 -8.30 8.12 -0.98
CA ILE A 49 -7.68 7.67 0.27
C ILE A 49 -6.70 8.73 0.78
N ARG A 50 -5.82 9.25 -0.08
CA ARG A 50 -4.87 10.32 0.26
C ARG A 50 -5.59 11.51 0.90
N ASP A 51 -6.68 11.95 0.28
CA ASP A 51 -7.41 13.13 0.73
C ASP A 51 -8.11 12.90 2.08
N SER A 52 -8.47 11.65 2.39
CA SER A 52 -9.06 11.25 3.68
C SER A 52 -8.06 10.94 4.80
N LEU A 53 -6.75 10.95 4.52
CA LEU A 53 -5.74 10.58 5.52
C LEU A 53 -5.80 11.46 6.78
N PRO A 54 -5.96 12.80 6.69
CA PRO A 54 -6.05 13.64 7.89
C PRO A 54 -7.16 13.21 8.83
N GLU A 55 -8.37 12.95 8.33
CA GLU A 55 -9.49 12.49 9.18
C GLU A 55 -9.24 11.09 9.76
N ARG A 56 -8.67 10.18 8.97
CA ARG A 56 -8.36 8.81 9.42
C ARG A 56 -7.33 8.81 10.54
N PHE A 57 -6.24 9.57 10.40
CA PHE A 57 -5.23 9.69 11.45
C PHE A 57 -5.76 10.43 12.68
N ALA A 58 -6.64 11.43 12.51
CA ALA A 58 -7.29 12.11 13.63
C ALA A 58 -8.25 11.20 14.41
N ALA A 59 -8.80 10.16 13.78
CA ALA A 59 -9.65 9.16 14.41
C ALA A 59 -8.88 8.09 15.20
N LEU A 60 -7.55 8.01 15.05
CA LEU A 60 -6.72 7.06 15.80
C LEU A 60 -6.43 7.56 17.24
N PRO A 61 -6.14 6.65 18.18
CA PRO A 61 -5.69 7.01 19.53
C PRO A 61 -4.39 7.82 19.49
N ALA A 62 -4.15 8.67 20.49
CA ALA A 62 -2.90 9.44 20.58
C ALA A 62 -1.65 8.53 20.70
N ASP A 63 -1.80 7.40 21.37
CA ASP A 63 -0.79 6.36 21.59
C ASP A 63 -0.86 5.22 20.55
N ARG A 64 -1.52 5.46 19.40
CA ARG A 64 -1.62 4.51 18.28
C ARG A 64 -0.33 3.74 18.01
N THR A 65 -0.51 2.46 17.79
CA THR A 65 0.52 1.48 17.45
C THR A 65 0.71 1.39 15.95
N VAL A 66 1.71 0.60 15.52
CA VAL A 66 1.87 0.25 14.10
C VAL A 66 0.63 -0.51 13.62
N ASP A 67 0.13 -1.47 14.40
CA ASP A 67 -1.04 -2.28 14.04
C ASP A 67 -2.31 -1.44 13.80
N ASP A 68 -2.50 -0.36 14.56
CA ASP A 68 -3.61 0.57 14.34
C ASP A 68 -3.53 1.24 12.96
N VAL A 69 -2.32 1.63 12.54
CA VAL A 69 -2.08 2.24 11.22
C VAL A 69 -2.21 1.20 10.11
N VAL A 70 -1.72 -0.02 10.33
CA VAL A 70 -1.89 -1.15 9.40
C VAL A 70 -3.38 -1.42 9.16
N GLU A 71 -4.17 -1.51 10.22
CA GLU A 71 -5.61 -1.76 10.10
C GLU A 71 -6.35 -0.58 9.47
N MET A 72 -5.96 0.66 9.78
CA MET A 72 -6.48 1.85 9.10
C MET A 72 -6.21 1.81 7.58
N ASN A 73 -5.01 1.39 7.17
CA ASN A 73 -4.65 1.23 5.76
C ASN A 73 -5.44 0.09 5.10
N ARG A 74 -5.56 -1.07 5.74
CA ARG A 74 -6.38 -2.19 5.26
C ARG A 74 -7.84 -1.77 5.08
N ALA A 75 -8.41 -1.09 6.06
CA ALA A 75 -9.79 -0.61 6.02
C ALA A 75 -10.02 0.41 4.89
N ALA A 76 -8.99 1.12 4.42
CA ALA A 76 -9.10 2.01 3.26
C ALA A 76 -9.39 1.25 1.97
N HIS A 77 -9.08 -0.06 1.90
CA HIS A 77 -9.18 -0.87 0.69
C HIS A 77 -10.29 -1.94 0.70
N ARG A 78 -10.97 -2.13 1.85
CA ARG A 78 -12.20 -2.92 1.93
C ARG A 78 -13.37 -2.24 1.21
#